data_AF-A0A350AK88-F1
#
_entry.id   AF-A0A350AK88-F1
#
_cell.length_a   1.000
_cell.length_b   1.000
_cell.length_c   1.000
_cell.angle_alpha   90.00
_cell.angle_beta   90.00
_cell.angle_gamma   90.00
#
_symmetry.space_group_name_H-M   'P 1'
#
loop_
_entity.id
_entity.type
_entity.pdbx_description
1 polymer ?
#
loop_
_entity_poly.entity_id
_entity_poly.type
_entity_poly.pdbx_seq_one_letter_code
_entity_poly.pdbx_strand_id
1 'polypeptide(L)' 'MADIDKEIKKIEGGNAWDESDEVVQIEVKKPLDKVIPVRLSADKWEEIRREARELGVGPTTLARMWIMERLRKRVKS' A
#
# COMPACT_ATOMS: atom_id res chain seq x y z
N MET A 1 -31.51 7.78 12.70
CA MET A 1 -30.79 7.07 13.77
C MET A 1 -31.30 5.64 13.91
N ALA A 2 -32.61 5.42 14.09
CA ALA A 2 -33.18 4.07 14.22
C ALA A 2 -32.90 3.10 13.04
N ASP A 3 -32.85 3.59 11.79
CA ASP A 3 -32.55 2.74 10.63
C ASP A 3 -31.09 2.28 10.56
N ILE A 4 -30.16 3.10 11.06
CA ILE A 4 -28.72 2.78 11.06
C ILE A 4 -28.44 1.72 12.14
N ASP A 5 -29.04 1.86 13.32
CA ASP A 5 -28.91 0.88 14.41
C ASP A 5 -29.48 -0.49 14.02
N LYS A 6 -30.52 -0.51 13.18
CA LYS A 6 -31.12 -1.73 12.66
C LYS A 6 -30.18 -2.43 11.67
N GLU A 7 -29.52 -1.67 10.81
CA GLU A 7 -28.57 -2.19 9.83
C GLU A 7 -27.30 -2.74 10.50
N ILE A 8 -26.77 -2.04 11.50
CA ILE A 8 -25.61 -2.49 12.30
C ILE A 8 -25.89 -3.84 12.98
N LYS A 9 -27.06 -4.00 13.60
CA LYS A 9 -27.46 -5.28 14.21
C LYS A 9 -27.59 -6.41 13.19
N LYS A 10 -27.99 -6.11 11.96
CA LYS A 10 -28.11 -7.08 10.87
C LYS A 10 -26.72 -7.57 10.43
N ILE A 11 -25.76 -6.65 10.35
CA ILE A 11 -24.36 -6.93 10.04
C ILE A 11 -23.68 -7.76 11.14
N GLU A 12 -23.84 -7.38 12.41
CA GLU A 12 -23.27 -8.10 13.57
C GLU A 12 -23.86 -9.52 13.74
N GLY A 13 -25.10 -9.74 13.31
CA GLY A 13 -25.78 -11.04 13.37
C GLY A 13 -25.40 -12.05 12.28
N GLY A 14 -24.48 -11.69 11.36
CA GLY A 14 -24.01 -12.61 10.31
C GLY A 14 -24.95 -12.78 9.11
N ASN A 15 -26.09 -12.09 9.06
CA ASN A 15 -27.02 -12.03 7.92
C ASN A 15 -26.78 -10.77 7.07
N ALA A 16 -25.50 -10.41 6.89
CA ALA A 16 -25.12 -9.19 6.16
C ALA A 16 -25.17 -9.36 4.63
N TRP A 17 -25.22 -10.61 4.15
CA TRP A 17 -25.14 -10.95 2.74
C TRP A 17 -26.35 -11.81 2.35
N ASP A 18 -27.08 -11.41 1.33
CA ASP A 18 -28.17 -12.19 0.73
C ASP A 18 -27.63 -13.00 -0.45
N GLU A 19 -28.17 -14.20 -0.72
CA GLU A 19 -27.73 -15.04 -1.85
C GLU A 19 -27.95 -14.35 -3.22
N SER A 20 -28.79 -13.33 -3.26
CA SER A 20 -29.05 -12.48 -4.43
C SER A 20 -28.03 -11.35 -4.61
N ASP A 21 -27.12 -11.15 -3.66
CA ASP A 21 -26.11 -10.08 -3.76
C ASP A 21 -25.15 -10.33 -4.92
N GLU A 22 -24.89 -9.29 -5.71
CA GLU A 22 -24.03 -9.37 -6.87
C GLU A 22 -22.55 -9.54 -6.45
N VAL A 23 -21.90 -10.59 -6.96
CA VAL A 23 -20.49 -10.86 -6.66
C VAL A 23 -19.61 -9.87 -7.44
N VAL A 24 -19.05 -8.89 -6.74
CA VAL A 24 -18.10 -7.94 -7.31
C VAL A 24 -16.69 -8.56 -7.32
N GLN A 25 -16.13 -8.80 -8.51
CA GLN A 25 -14.73 -9.20 -8.63
C GLN A 25 -13.79 -8.01 -8.42
N ILE A 26 -12.93 -8.10 -7.42
CA ILE A 26 -11.97 -7.05 -7.08
C ILE A 26 -10.58 -7.53 -7.47
N GLU A 27 -9.89 -6.78 -8.33
CA GLU A 27 -8.50 -7.08 -8.69
C GLU A 27 -7.56 -6.60 -7.57
N VAL A 28 -7.13 -7.54 -6.74
CA VAL A 28 -6.17 -7.25 -5.68
C VAL A 28 -4.75 -7.28 -6.25
N LYS A 29 -4.00 -6.19 -6.11
CA LYS A 29 -2.58 -6.17 -6.49
C LYS A 29 -1.84 -7.26 -5.73
N LYS A 30 -1.10 -8.10 -6.45
CA LYS A 30 -0.24 -9.12 -5.85
C LYS A 30 0.68 -8.46 -4.80
N PRO A 31 0.80 -9.03 -3.59
CA PRO A 31 1.70 -8.49 -2.59
C PRO A 31 3.14 -8.49 -3.11
N LEU A 32 3.91 -7.46 -2.75
CA LEU A 32 5.34 -7.41 -3.05
C LEU A 32 6.04 -8.48 -2.19
N ASP A 33 6.56 -9.52 -2.81
CA ASP A 33 7.11 -10.71 -2.14
C ASP A 33 8.64 -10.79 -2.16
N LYS A 34 9.31 -9.95 -2.95
CA LYS A 34 10.78 -9.92 -3.07
C LYS A 34 11.41 -8.83 -2.21
N VAL A 35 12.49 -9.18 -1.51
CA VAL A 35 13.24 -8.28 -0.62
C VAL A 35 14.67 -8.14 -1.10
N ILE A 36 15.20 -6.91 -1.10
CA ILE A 36 16.60 -6.62 -1.37
C ILE A 36 17.22 -6.06 -0.07
N PRO A 37 18.01 -6.86 0.68
CA PRO A 37 18.72 -6.35 1.85
C PRO A 37 19.91 -5.48 1.41
N VAL A 38 19.91 -4.21 1.81
CA VAL A 38 20.98 -3.26 1.49
C VAL A 38 21.56 -2.71 2.79
N ARG A 39 22.89 -2.78 2.93
CA ARG A 39 23.61 -2.10 4.02
C ARG A 39 23.94 -0.68 3.59
N LEU A 40 23.58 0.28 4.42
CA LEU A 40 23.88 1.69 4.25
C LEU A 40 24.70 2.17 5.43
N SER A 41 25.58 3.14 5.19
CA SER A 41 26.19 3.90 6.27
C SER A 41 25.12 4.77 6.96
N ALA A 42 25.36 5.13 8.23
CA ALA A 42 24.39 5.85 9.03
C ALA A 42 24.04 7.23 8.45
N ASP A 43 25.04 7.94 7.93
CA ASP A 43 24.89 9.23 7.25
C ASP A 43 23.97 9.14 6.02
N LYS A 44 24.15 8.11 5.18
CA LYS A 44 23.32 7.89 4.00
C LYS A 44 21.88 7.50 4.36
N TRP A 45 21.72 6.75 5.44
CA TRP A 45 20.39 6.44 5.96
C TRP A 45 19.65 7.69 6.46
N GLU A 46 20.32 8.59 7.17
CA GLU A 46 19.72 9.87 7.60
C GLU A 46 19.35 10.76 6.43
N GLU A 47 20.20 10.83 5.41
CA GLU A 47 19.93 11.60 4.19
C GLU A 47 18.63 11.14 3.52
N ILE A 48 18.46 9.83 3.32
CA ILE A 48 17.24 9.25 2.77
C ILE A 48 16.03 9.55 3.65
N ARG A 49 16.17 9.46 4.98
CA ARG A 49 15.06 9.75 5.91
C ARG A 49 14.62 11.21 5.83
N ARG A 50 15.56 12.15 5.72
CA ARG A 50 15.26 13.57 5.60
C ARG A 50 14.49 13.86 4.31
N GLU A 51 15.00 13.39 3.18
CA GLU A 51 14.35 13.58 1.87
C GLU A 51 12.96 12.92 1.82
N ALA A 52 12.83 11.71 2.35
CA ALA A 52 11.55 11.01 2.39
C ALA A 52 10.51 11.79 3.21
N ARG A 53 10.93 12.39 4.33
CA ARG A 53 10.08 13.23 5.16
C ARG A 53 9.61 14.49 4.43
N GLU A 54 10.51 15.16 3.71
CA GLU A 54 10.17 16.34 2.91
C GLU A 54 9.14 16.01 1.81
N LEU A 55 9.20 14.79 1.27
CA LEU A 55 8.28 14.28 0.26
C LEU A 55 7.01 13.61 0.85
N GLY A 56 6.89 13.51 2.17
CA GLY A 56 5.74 12.88 2.83
C GLY A 56 5.65 11.35 2.63
N VAL A 57 6.77 10.68 2.34
CA VAL A 57 6.84 9.24 2.09
C VAL A 57 7.77 8.53 3.09
N GLY A 58 7.64 7.21 3.21
CA GLY A 58 8.60 6.40 3.98
C GLY A 58 9.95 6.28 3.27
N PRO A 59 11.06 6.11 4.01
CA PRO A 59 12.41 5.98 3.43
C PRO A 59 12.53 4.78 2.47
N THR A 60 11.86 3.67 2.76
CA THR A 60 11.81 2.49 1.89
C THR A 60 10.99 2.74 0.62
N THR A 61 9.92 3.53 0.72
CA THR A 61 9.13 3.97 -0.44
C THR A 61 9.95 4.86 -1.35
N LEU A 62 10.69 5.83 -0.79
CA LEU A 62 11.59 6.70 -1.56
C LEU A 62 12.68 5.88 -2.27
N ALA A 63 13.34 4.97 -1.54
CA ALA A 63 14.35 4.09 -2.12
C ALA A 63 13.77 3.26 -3.29
N ARG A 64 12.57 2.71 -3.13
CA ARG A 64 11.87 2.00 -4.21
C ARG A 64 11.60 2.90 -5.41
N MET A 65 11.14 4.13 -5.20
CA MET A 65 10.88 5.09 -6.27
C MET A 65 12.14 5.36 -7.10
N TRP A 66 13.26 5.63 -6.45
CA TRP A 66 14.54 5.86 -7.13
C TRP A 66 15.01 4.66 -7.94
N ILE A 67 14.90 3.44 -7.38
CA ILE A 67 15.24 2.20 -8.11
C ILE A 67 14.40 2.08 -9.38
N MET A 68 13.08 2.25 -9.27
CA MET A 68 12.17 2.14 -10.41
C MET A 68 12.40 3.23 -11.45
N GLU A 69 12.65 4.47 -11.01
CA GLU A 69 12.98 5.58 -11.90
C GLU A 69 14.27 5.31 -12.69
N ARG A 70 15.32 4.83 -12.01
CA ARG A 70 16.60 4.52 -12.64
C ARG A 70 16.48 3.39 -13.66
N LEU A 71 15.69 2.35 -13.36
CA LEU A 71 15.42 1.26 -14.30
C LEU A 71 14.66 1.76 -15.54
N ARG A 72 13.63 2.59 -15.36
CA ARG A 72 12.88 3.19 -16.48
C ARG A 72 13.77 4.02 -17.41
N LYS A 73 14.70 4.80 -16.85
CA LYS A 73 15.63 5.62 -17.65
C LYS A 73 16.57 4.75 -18.51
N ARG A 74 17.01 3.59 -18.01
CA ARG A 74 17.90 2.68 -18.76
C ARG A 74 17.23 1.99 -19.94
N VAL A 75 15.94 1.65 -19.82
CA VAL A 75 15.19 0.95 -20.89
C VAL A 75 14.88 1.87 -22.08
N LYS A 76 14.90 3.20 -21.89
CA LYS A 76 14.65 4.20 -22.94
C LYS A 76 15.93 4.70 -23.64
N SER A 77 17.11 4.19 -23.28
CA SER A 77 18.41 4.57 -23.86
C SER A 77 18.97 3.51 -24.79
#